data_AF-A0A5C8ZDL5-F1
#
_entry.id   AF-A0A5C8ZDL5-F1
#
_cell.length_a   1.000
_cell.length_b   1.000
_cell.length_c   1.000
_cell.angle_alpha   90.00
_cell.angle_beta   90.00
_cell.angle_gamma   90.00
#
_symmetry.space_group_name_H-M   'P 1'
#
loop_
_entity.id
_entity.type
_entity.pdbx_description
1 polymer ?
#
loop_
_entity_poly.entity_id
_entity_poly.type
_entity_poly.pdbx_seq_one_letter_code
_entity_poly.pdbx_strand_id
1 'polypeptide(L)'
;MATMLLLHCRVATTDAATASWALASAGYEVDEVVEGPTAVVTAALPVAGGASTLGAWADAVERAEHLLGAHGVPSEVGLSSVVRRSA
;
A
#
# COMPACT_ATOMS: atom_id res chain seq x y z
N MET A 1 -9.08 -4.81 18.18
CA MET A 1 -9.61 -4.44 16.84
C MET A 1 -8.77 -3.30 16.33
N ALA A 2 -7.99 -3.53 15.28
CA ALA A 2 -7.06 -2.55 14.71
C ALA A 2 -7.69 -1.85 13.50
N THR A 3 -7.43 -0.56 13.35
CA THR A 3 -7.79 0.19 12.14
C THR A 3 -6.67 -0.01 11.12
N MET A 4 -7.02 -0.43 9.91
CA MET A 4 -6.10 -0.66 8.80
C MET A 4 -6.43 0.31 7.67
N LEU A 5 -5.40 0.83 7.01
CA LEU A 5 -5.50 1.58 5.77
C LEU A 5 -5.21 0.61 4.62
N LEU A 6 -6.11 0.50 3.65
CA LEU A 6 -5.86 -0.23 2.41
C LEU A 6 -5.46 0.75 1.32
N LEU A 7 -4.28 0.56 0.77
CA LEU A 7 -3.75 1.30 -0.36
C LEU A 7 -3.86 0.46 -1.63
N HIS A 8 -4.24 1.10 -2.73
CA HIS A 8 -4.07 0.54 -4.06
C HIS A 8 -2.83 1.20 -4.69
N CYS A 9 -1.91 0.37 -5.15
CA CYS A 9 -0.75 0.78 -5.91
C CYS A 9 -0.94 0.27 -7.34
N ARG A 10 -1.18 1.18 -8.30
CA ARG A 10 -1.21 0.82 -9.72
C ARG A 10 0.20 0.88 -10.28
N VAL A 11 0.64 -0.21 -10.90
CA VAL A 11 1.98 -0.35 -11.46
C VAL A 11 1.91 -1.06 -12.82
N ALA A 12 3.00 -1.04 -13.58
CA ALA A 12 3.11 -1.90 -14.75
C ALA A 12 3.08 -3.38 -14.30
N THR A 13 2.49 -4.25 -15.11
CA THR A 13 2.34 -5.68 -14.76
C THR A 13 3.68 -6.38 -14.56
N THR A 14 4.72 -5.95 -15.28
CA THR A 14 6.10 -6.43 -15.09
C THR A 14 6.70 -6.08 -13.74
N ASP A 15 6.19 -5.02 -13.10
CA ASP A 15 6.71 -4.49 -11.84
C ASP A 15 5.89 -4.95 -10.62
N ALA A 16 4.80 -5.70 -10.83
CA ALA A 16 3.90 -6.14 -9.76
C ALA A 16 4.62 -6.92 -8.66
N ALA A 17 5.56 -7.80 -9.03
CA ALA A 17 6.37 -8.57 -8.10
C ALA A 17 7.32 -7.67 -7.29
N THR A 18 8.00 -6.73 -7.95
CA THR A 18 8.89 -5.76 -7.31
C THR A 18 8.13 -4.84 -6.36
N ALA A 19 6.95 -4.36 -6.78
CA ALA A 19 6.07 -3.53 -5.96
C ALA A 19 5.59 -4.27 -4.71
N SER A 20 5.13 -5.51 -4.87
CA SER A 20 4.67 -6.35 -3.76
C SER A 20 5.80 -6.61 -2.76
N TRP A 21 6.99 -6.94 -3.24
CA TRP A 21 8.15 -7.15 -2.39
C TRP A 21 8.59 -5.86 -1.66
N ALA A 22 8.65 -4.74 -2.37
CA ALA A 22 9.02 -3.44 -1.79
C ALA A 22 8.06 -3.04 -0.66
N LEU A 23 6.74 -3.14 -0.90
CA LEU A 23 5.71 -2.87 0.10
C LEU A 23 5.81 -3.81 1.29
N ALA A 24 5.95 -5.12 1.06
CA ALA A 24 6.12 -6.11 2.13
C ALA A 24 7.37 -5.84 2.99
N SER A 25 8.50 -5.49 2.36
CA SER A 25 9.75 -5.17 3.06
C SER A 25 9.64 -3.93 3.96
N ALA A 26 8.73 -3.02 3.63
CA ALA A 26 8.44 -1.82 4.42
C ALA A 26 7.39 -2.03 5.52
N GLY A 27 6.86 -3.25 5.65
CA GLY A 27 5.88 -3.62 6.67
C GLY A 27 4.43 -3.42 6.27
N TYR A 28 4.15 -3.24 4.97
CA TYR A 28 2.78 -3.35 4.47
C TYR A 28 2.40 -4.83 4.32
N GLU A 29 1.17 -5.17 4.67
CA GLU A 29 0.60 -6.49 4.41
C GLU A 29 0.01 -6.50 3.00
N VAL A 30 0.62 -7.22 2.06
CA VAL A 30 0.08 -7.33 0.70
C VAL A 30 -1.10 -8.30 0.73
N ASP A 31 -2.31 -7.78 0.54
CA ASP A 31 -3.56 -8.54 0.61
C ASP A 31 -3.86 -9.23 -0.74
N GLU A 32 -3.72 -8.51 -1.85
CA GLU A 32 -4.15 -8.97 -3.17
C GLU A 32 -3.30 -8.34 -4.29
N VAL A 33 -3.06 -9.10 -5.36
CA VAL A 33 -2.48 -8.61 -6.61
C VAL A 33 -3.40 -9.00 -7.76
N VAL A 34 -3.95 -8.00 -8.44
CA VAL A 34 -4.80 -8.20 -9.63
C VAL A 34 -4.02 -7.78 -10.85
N GLU A 35 -3.71 -8.74 -11.72
CA GLU A 35 -2.97 -8.52 -12.96
C GLU A 35 -3.90 -8.19 -14.14
N GLY A 36 -3.49 -7.24 -14.97
CA GLY A 36 -4.20 -6.78 -16.16
C GLY A 36 -3.26 -6.02 -17.09
N PRO A 37 -3.75 -5.07 -17.91
CA PRO A 37 -2.89 -4.15 -18.66
C PRO A 37 -2.00 -3.28 -17.75
N THR A 38 -2.51 -2.97 -16.56
CA THR A 38 -1.78 -2.48 -15.40
C THR A 38 -2.11 -3.40 -14.23
N ALA A 39 -1.13 -3.65 -13.36
CA ALA A 39 -1.36 -4.43 -12.14
C ALA A 39 -1.79 -3.50 -11.00
N VAL A 40 -2.69 -3.99 -10.16
CA VAL A 40 -3.10 -3.33 -8.92
C VAL A 40 -2.66 -4.19 -7.75
N VAL A 41 -1.76 -3.64 -6.93
CA VAL A 41 -1.33 -4.26 -5.67
C VAL A 41 -2.08 -3.60 -4.53
N THR A 42 -2.86 -4.38 -3.79
CA THR A 42 -3.57 -3.93 -2.59
C THR A 42 -2.73 -4.25 -1.38
N ALA A 43 -2.38 -3.22 -0.61
CA ALA A 43 -1.53 -3.34 0.56
C ALA A 43 -2.16 -2.66 1.77
N ALA A 44 -2.15 -3.33 2.92
CA ALA A 44 -2.71 -2.86 4.16
C ALA A 44 -1.62 -2.38 5.14
N LEU A 45 -1.89 -1.30 5.87
CA LEU A 45 -1.01 -0.79 6.93
C LEU A 45 -1.83 -0.51 8.20
N PRO A 46 -1.40 -0.99 9.38
CA PRO A 46 -2.07 -0.65 10.62
C PRO A 46 -1.88 0.83 10.97
N VAL A 47 -2.96 1.49 11.39
CA VAL A 47 -2.89 2.82 11.99
C VAL A 47 -2.37 2.70 13.42
N ALA A 48 -1.26 3.37 13.71
CA ALA A 48 -0.70 3.40 15.05
C ALA A 48 -1.70 3.98 16.07
N GLY A 49 -1.71 3.42 17.29
CA GLY A 49 -2.56 3.90 18.37
C GLY A 49 -2.28 5.38 18.69
N GLY A 50 -3.33 6.21 18.70
CA GLY A 50 -3.21 7.65 18.96
C GLY A 50 -2.95 8.53 17.72
N ALA A 51 -2.67 7.94 16.55
CA ALA A 51 -2.57 8.69 15.30
C ALA A 51 -3.95 9.02 14.72
N SER A 52 -4.07 10.17 14.06
CA SER A 52 -5.26 10.48 13.26
C SER A 52 -5.27 9.63 11.99
N THR A 53 -6.43 9.10 11.60
CA THR A 53 -6.54 8.28 10.38
C THR A 53 -6.15 9.04 9.12
N LEU A 54 -6.48 10.34 9.04
CA LEU A 54 -6.17 11.17 7.89
C LEU A 54 -4.66 11.43 7.76
N GLY A 55 -3.98 11.75 8.86
CA GLY A 55 -2.53 11.91 8.86
C GLY A 55 -1.81 10.60 8.53
N ALA A 56 -2.23 9.50 9.18
CA ALA A 56 -1.70 8.18 8.89
C ALA A 56 -1.90 7.76 7.41
N TRP A 57 -2.99 8.20 6.78
CA TRP A 57 -3.20 8.00 5.35
C TRP A 57 -2.20 8.78 4.49
N ALA A 58 -2.05 10.08 4.72
CA ALA A 58 -1.11 10.91 3.97
C ALA A 58 0.32 10.36 4.07
N ASP A 59 0.75 10.03 5.30
CA ASP A 59 2.06 9.45 5.56
C ASP A 59 2.24 8.09 4.87
N ALA A 60 1.20 7.25 4.85
CA ALA A 60 1.25 5.93 4.21
C ALA A 60 1.36 6.03 2.68
N VAL A 61 0.61 6.95 2.05
CA VAL A 61 0.71 7.17 0.60
C VAL A 61 2.09 7.71 0.22
N GLU A 62 2.56 8.77 0.89
CA GLU A 62 3.87 9.37 0.60
C GLU A 62 4.99 8.35 0.79
N ARG A 63 4.94 7.56 1.87
CA ARG A 63 5.92 6.51 2.13
C ARG A 63 5.88 5.42 1.06
N ALA A 64 4.71 4.97 0.64
CA ALA A 64 4.57 3.95 -0.40
C ALA A 64 5.10 4.45 -1.76
N GLU A 65 4.76 5.68 -2.17
CA GLU A 65 5.29 6.29 -3.39
C GLU A 65 6.81 6.41 -3.35
N HIS A 66 7.36 6.88 -2.23
CA HIS A 66 8.81 7.00 -2.04
C HIS A 66 9.51 5.64 -2.16
N LEU A 67 8.95 4.60 -1.55
CA LEU A 67 9.51 3.24 -1.61
C LEU A 67 9.48 2.67 -3.02
N LEU A 68 8.33 2.74 -3.70
CA LEU A 68 8.20 2.24 -5.07
C LEU A 68 9.14 2.99 -6.02
N GLY A 69 9.24 4.31 -5.86
CA GLY A 69 10.19 5.15 -6.61
C GLY A 69 11.66 4.77 -6.36
N ALA A 70 12.04 4.47 -5.11
CA ALA A 70 13.39 4.03 -4.78
C ALA A 70 13.78 2.68 -5.43
N HIS A 71 12.79 1.84 -5.72
CA HIS A 71 12.95 0.58 -6.45
C HIS A 71 12.76 0.70 -7.96
N GLY A 72 12.61 1.94 -8.47
CA GLY A 72 12.46 2.20 -9.90
C GLY A 72 11.10 1.75 -10.46
N VAL A 73 10.07 1.66 -9.61
CA VAL A 73 8.70 1.29 -10.00
C VAL A 73 7.83 2.55 -10.10
N PRO A 74 7.54 3.06 -11.30
CA PRO A 74 6.57 4.13 -11.48
C PRO A 74 5.19 3.64 -11.03
N SER A 75 4.52 4.42 -10.18
CA SER A 75 3.26 3.99 -9.57
C SER A 75 2.30 5.14 -9.35
N GLU A 76 1.00 4.83 -9.36
CA GLU A 76 -0.03 5.68 -8.76
C GLU A 76 -0.48 5.02 -7.45
N VAL A 77 -0.32 5.72 -6.34
CA VAL A 77 -0.72 5.20 -5.02
C VAL A 77 -1.92 6.00 -4.49
N GLY A 78 -2.92 5.30 -3.96
CA GLY A 78 -4.09 5.95 -3.38
C GLY A 78 -4.75 5.12 -2.29
N LEU A 79 -5.53 5.79 -1.45
CA LEU A 79 -6.38 5.11 -0.46
C LEU A 79 -7.54 4.44 -1.16
N SER A 80 -7.68 3.14 -0.92
CA SER A 80 -8.85 2.36 -1.30
C SER A 80 -9.91 2.45 -0.22
N SER A 81 -9.56 2.09 1.02
CA SER A 81 -10.51 2.08 2.13
C SER A 81 -9.82 2.13 3.50
N VAL A 82 -10.61 2.43 4.53
CA VAL A 82 -10.22 2.28 5.93
C VAL A 82 -11.10 1.20 6.53
N VAL A 83 -10.49 0.14 7.06
CA VAL A 83 -11.22 -1.00 7.64
C VAL A 83 -10.85 -1.22 9.09
N ARG A 84 -11.74 -1.84 9.86
CA ARG A 84 -11.41 -2.34 11.20
C ARG A 84 -11.32 -3.86 11.17
N ARG A 85 -10.14 -4.41 11.44
CA ARG A 85 -9.93 -5.87 11.54
C ARG A 85 -9.91 -6.30 13.01
N SER A 86 -10.58 -7.41 13.32
CA SER A 86 -10.32 -8.19 14.52
C SER A 86 -9.07 -9.04 14.29
N ALA A 87 -8.23 -9.19 15.32
CA ALA A 87 -7.09 -10.10 15.30
C ALA A 87 -7.58 -11.57 15.25
#